data_AF-A0A2M8CCG6-F1
#
_entry.id   AF-A0A2M8CCG6-F1
#
_cell.length_a   1.000
_cell.length_b   1.000
_cell.length_c   1.000
_cell.angle_alpha   90.00
_cell.angle_beta   90.00
_cell.angle_gamma   90.00
#
_symmetry.space_group_name_H-M   'P 1'
#
loop_
_entity.id
_entity.type
_entity.pdbx_description
1 polymer ?
#
loop_
_entity_poly.entity_id
_entity_poly.type
_entity_poly.pdbx_seq_one_letter_code
_entity_poly.pdbx_strand_id
1 'polypeptide(L)'
;MTKKITFPILLITMLIMFLTPATAFAGKEEVQLSTSETDAEIYIDGKLMGKGSAEVVILSNSCVTVRVEKIGYLTETITFCNKKHDAVPPKTYYVQMARDDAYDASIQTDIANIDIELKTSLSETDAWKLISMIITSYFDVIEVTDRETGYLRTSWVVQSFQQNTIRTRMIVKLGDTDPLTYKIKLVSEESKKPGTSVKNDELYREWDRVLRKYSNVIDELQSRLK
;
A
#
# COMPACT_ATOMS: atom_id res chain seq x y z
N MET A 1 -29.82 67.80 74.50
CA MET A 1 -30.22 66.52 75.13
C MET A 1 -29.96 65.41 74.11
N THR A 2 -28.84 64.67 74.23
CA THR A 2 -28.78 63.27 74.74
C THR A 2 -29.56 62.30 73.82
N LYS A 3 -29.02 61.26 73.18
CA LYS A 3 -27.96 60.29 73.51
C LYS A 3 -27.53 59.53 72.23
N LYS A 4 -26.30 59.00 72.26
CA LYS A 4 -25.69 58.01 71.33
C LYS A 4 -26.47 56.69 71.27
N ILE A 5 -26.21 55.86 70.23
CA ILE A 5 -26.12 54.36 70.20
C ILE A 5 -25.98 53.94 68.71
N THR A 6 -24.75 53.73 68.19
CA THR A 6 -24.05 52.44 67.93
C THR A 6 -24.54 51.61 66.72
N PHE A 7 -23.58 51.41 65.80
CA PHE A 7 -23.39 50.45 64.69
C PHE A 7 -23.91 49.01 64.97
N PRO A 8 -24.21 48.15 63.95
CA PRO A 8 -23.14 47.65 63.07
C PRO A 8 -23.48 47.41 61.58
N ILE A 9 -22.40 47.51 60.77
CA ILE A 9 -22.13 46.74 59.54
C ILE A 9 -22.58 45.29 59.70
N LEU A 10 -23.52 44.81 58.88
CA LEU A 10 -23.56 43.43 58.37
C LEU A 10 -24.77 43.26 57.43
N LEU A 11 -24.59 43.38 56.10
CA LEU A 11 -25.35 42.60 55.10
C LEU A 11 -24.82 42.82 53.67
N ILE A 12 -23.50 42.78 53.48
CA ILE A 12 -22.92 42.52 52.15
C ILE A 12 -22.34 41.12 52.20
N THR A 13 -23.21 40.13 52.11
CA THR A 13 -22.78 38.74 51.87
C THR A 13 -23.85 38.01 51.09
N MET A 14 -23.39 37.36 50.02
CA MET A 14 -23.99 36.17 49.42
C MET A 14 -24.88 36.39 48.20
N LEU A 15 -24.26 36.85 47.10
CA LEU A 15 -24.57 36.28 45.78
C LEU A 15 -23.34 36.32 44.86
N ILE A 16 -22.24 35.71 45.30
CA ILE A 16 -21.24 35.21 44.35
C ILE A 16 -21.75 33.84 43.92
N MET A 17 -22.55 33.84 42.86
CA MET A 17 -22.97 32.63 42.18
C MET A 17 -21.68 31.99 41.65
N PHE A 18 -21.30 30.86 42.25
CA PHE A 18 -20.21 30.01 41.79
C PHE A 18 -20.49 29.59 40.35
N LEU A 19 -19.90 30.29 39.39
CA LEU A 19 -19.57 29.73 38.08
C LEU A 19 -18.40 28.77 38.31
N THR A 20 -18.71 27.58 38.81
CA THR A 20 -17.78 26.47 38.63
C THR A 20 -17.81 26.14 37.13
N PRO A 21 -16.68 26.23 36.41
CA PRO A 21 -16.62 25.57 35.11
C PRO A 21 -16.86 24.09 35.39
N ALA A 22 -17.97 23.55 34.89
CA ALA A 22 -18.14 22.12 34.82
C ALA A 22 -16.99 21.60 33.96
N THR A 23 -15.94 21.10 34.60
CA THR A 23 -14.95 20.27 33.92
C THR A 23 -15.71 19.05 33.46
N ALA A 24 -16.19 19.08 32.21
CA ALA A 24 -16.70 17.92 31.55
C ALA A 24 -15.57 16.90 31.53
N PHE A 25 -15.59 15.96 32.47
CA PHE A 25 -14.78 14.76 32.40
C PHE A 25 -15.32 13.96 31.22
N ALA A 26 -14.81 14.29 30.03
CA ALA A 26 -14.97 13.41 28.88
C ALA A 26 -14.29 12.09 29.26
N GLY A 27 -15.08 11.04 29.44
CA GLY A 27 -14.54 9.69 29.67
C GLY A 27 -13.58 9.33 28.54
N LYS A 28 -12.51 8.61 28.86
CA LYS A 28 -11.61 8.02 27.86
C LYS A 28 -11.57 6.52 28.06
N GLU A 29 -11.43 5.80 26.96
CA GLU A 29 -11.11 4.38 26.95
C GLU A 29 -9.72 4.20 26.37
N GLU A 30 -9.03 3.17 26.83
CA GLU A 30 -7.66 2.85 26.43
C GLU A 30 -7.60 1.39 25.99
N VAL A 31 -7.03 1.15 24.81
CA VAL A 31 -6.78 -0.19 24.27
C VAL A 31 -5.28 -0.38 24.16
N GLN A 32 -4.75 -1.38 24.86
CA GLN A 32 -3.38 -1.83 24.70
C GLN A 32 -3.30 -2.74 23.47
N LEU A 33 -2.79 -2.20 22.36
CA LEU A 33 -2.68 -2.92 21.10
C LEU A 33 -1.28 -3.52 20.95
N SER A 34 -1.22 -4.77 20.52
CA SER A 34 0.02 -5.46 20.17
C SER A 34 -0.14 -6.27 18.88
N THR A 35 0.97 -6.54 18.22
CA THR A 35 1.01 -7.22 16.92
C THR A 35 1.86 -8.48 17.01
N SER A 36 1.60 -9.46 16.15
CA SER A 36 2.44 -10.66 16.02
C SER A 36 3.85 -10.35 15.55
N GLU A 37 4.02 -9.23 14.84
CA GLU A 37 5.28 -8.77 14.27
C GLU A 37 5.78 -7.54 15.04
N THR A 38 6.89 -7.67 15.77
CA THR A 38 7.37 -6.68 16.76
C THR A 38 7.88 -5.37 16.17
N ASP A 39 8.17 -5.35 14.87
CA ASP A 39 8.62 -4.20 14.09
C ASP A 39 7.52 -3.60 13.21
N ALA A 40 6.29 -4.16 13.22
CA ALA A 40 5.17 -3.64 12.47
C ALA A 40 4.78 -2.23 12.95
N GLU A 41 4.58 -1.32 12.01
CA GLU A 41 4.26 0.07 12.27
C GLU A 41 2.77 0.23 12.59
N ILE A 42 2.47 0.94 13.67
CA ILE A 42 1.10 1.17 14.13
C ILE A 42 0.77 2.65 13.96
N TYR A 43 -0.22 2.93 13.10
CA TYR A 43 -0.74 4.25 12.83
C TYR A 43 -2.11 4.40 13.52
N ILE A 44 -2.32 5.52 14.21
CA ILE A 44 -3.62 5.89 14.79
C ILE A 44 -4.05 7.20 14.14
N ASP A 45 -5.20 7.19 13.46
CA ASP A 45 -5.71 8.32 12.67
C ASP A 45 -4.67 8.90 11.70
N GLY A 46 -3.85 8.01 11.11
CA GLY A 46 -2.80 8.35 10.14
C GLY A 46 -1.47 8.79 10.76
N LYS A 47 -1.36 8.95 12.08
CA LYS A 47 -0.10 9.27 12.76
C LYS A 47 0.60 8.01 13.24
N LEU A 48 1.90 7.88 12.97
CA LEU A 48 2.72 6.80 13.52
C LEU A 48 2.82 6.95 15.05
N MET A 49 2.39 5.92 15.79
CA MET A 49 2.34 5.93 17.26
C MET A 49 3.31 4.95 17.90
N GLY A 50 3.73 3.91 17.18
CA GLY A 50 4.66 2.91 17.72
C GLY A 50 4.98 1.81 16.72
N LYS A 51 5.80 0.85 17.17
CA LYS A 51 6.10 -0.39 16.46
C LYS A 51 5.88 -1.58 17.39
N GLY A 52 5.23 -2.64 16.91
CA GLY A 52 4.95 -3.86 17.68
C GLY A 52 3.85 -3.73 18.74
N SER A 53 3.77 -2.58 19.40
CA SER A 53 2.71 -2.23 20.34
C SER A 53 2.47 -0.73 20.41
N ALA A 54 1.25 -0.36 20.80
CA ALA A 54 0.85 1.03 21.04
C ALA A 54 -0.35 1.10 21.99
N GLU A 55 -0.44 2.19 22.74
CA GLU A 55 -1.64 2.53 23.50
C GLU A 55 -2.58 3.38 22.64
N VAL A 56 -3.81 2.91 22.47
CA VAL A 56 -4.85 3.58 21.70
C VAL A 56 -5.79 4.29 22.65
N VAL A 57 -5.76 5.62 22.67
CA VAL A 57 -6.65 6.45 23.50
C VAL A 57 -7.88 6.88 22.69
N ILE A 58 -9.07 6.59 23.21
CA ILE A 58 -10.35 6.84 22.55
C ILE A 58 -11.18 7.79 23.41
N LEU A 59 -11.37 9.02 22.94
CA LEU A 59 -12.14 10.03 23.66
C LEU A 59 -13.64 9.69 23.66
N SER A 60 -14.37 10.16 24.66
CA SER A 60 -15.82 9.99 24.73
C SER A 60 -16.52 10.49 23.46
N ASN A 61 -17.48 9.71 22.99
CA ASN A 61 -18.26 9.94 21.78
C ASN A 61 -17.43 10.04 20.48
N SER A 62 -16.23 9.44 20.45
CA SER A 62 -15.35 9.42 19.28
C SER A 62 -15.02 8.00 18.82
N CYS A 63 -14.45 7.89 17.62
CA CYS A 63 -13.83 6.67 17.11
C CYS A 63 -12.42 7.00 16.62
N VAL A 64 -11.53 6.02 16.69
CA VAL A 64 -10.18 6.09 16.15
C VAL A 64 -9.96 4.91 15.21
N THR A 65 -9.25 5.14 14.11
CA THR A 65 -8.86 4.11 13.17
C THR A 65 -7.39 3.77 13.36
N VAL A 66 -7.13 2.51 13.69
CA VAL A 66 -5.79 1.94 13.80
C VAL A 66 -5.47 1.20 12.51
N ARG A 67 -4.31 1.49 11.95
CA ARG A 67 -3.76 0.80 10.77
C ARG A 67 -2.41 0.23 11.12
N VAL A 68 -2.24 -1.08 10.94
CA VAL A 68 -0.99 -1.81 11.20
C VAL A 68 -0.36 -2.22 9.89
N GLU A 69 0.89 -1.82 9.67
CA GLU A 69 1.61 -2.00 8.42
C GLU A 69 2.97 -2.68 8.64
N LYS A 70 3.28 -3.67 7.80
CA LYS A 70 4.61 -4.28 7.72
C LYS A 70 4.84 -4.82 6.31
N ILE A 71 6.04 -4.63 5.79
CA ILE A 71 6.44 -5.16 4.48
C ILE A 71 6.31 -6.69 4.47
N GLY A 72 5.63 -7.23 3.45
CA GLY A 72 5.39 -8.67 3.29
C GLY A 72 4.18 -9.21 4.06
N TYR A 73 3.40 -8.32 4.67
CA TYR A 73 2.16 -8.66 5.38
C TYR A 73 1.01 -7.79 4.88
N LEU A 74 -0.21 -8.32 4.98
CA LEU A 74 -1.42 -7.57 4.68
C LEU A 74 -1.59 -6.43 5.69
N THR A 75 -2.12 -5.31 5.20
CA THR A 75 -2.43 -4.17 6.07
C THR A 75 -3.71 -4.46 6.84
N GLU A 76 -3.62 -4.39 8.17
CA GLU A 76 -4.77 -4.56 9.06
C GLU A 76 -5.35 -3.19 9.43
N THR A 77 -6.66 -3.02 9.29
CA THR A 77 -7.36 -1.78 9.66
C THR A 77 -8.48 -2.08 10.64
N ILE A 78 -8.41 -1.49 11.82
CA ILE A 78 -9.32 -1.71 12.94
C ILE A 78 -9.89 -0.36 13.37
N THR A 79 -11.18 -0.30 13.69
CA THR A 79 -11.79 0.92 14.23
C THR A 79 -12.32 0.64 15.63
N PHE A 80 -11.92 1.47 16.59
CA PHE A 80 -12.45 1.42 17.95
C PHE A 80 -13.31 2.65 18.21
N CYS A 81 -14.46 2.47 18.84
CA CYS A 81 -15.42 3.53 19.12
C CYS A 81 -15.79 3.55 20.61
N ASN A 82 -15.82 4.75 21.22
CA ASN A 82 -16.26 4.97 22.59
C ASN A 82 -17.57 5.77 22.58
N LYS A 83 -18.67 5.15 22.17
CA LYS A 83 -20.02 5.77 22.13
C LYS A 83 -21.00 5.00 23.00
N LYS A 84 -22.00 5.71 23.56
CA LYS A 84 -22.98 5.13 24.50
C LYS A 84 -23.76 3.91 24.01
N HIS A 85 -23.87 3.71 22.70
CA HIS A 85 -24.61 2.59 22.08
C HIS A 85 -23.71 1.63 21.30
N ASP A 86 -22.40 1.87 21.30
CA ASP A 86 -21.43 0.98 20.65
C ASP A 86 -20.90 -0.04 21.68
N ALA A 87 -20.33 -1.12 21.17
CA ALA A 87 -19.60 -2.07 22.02
C ALA A 87 -18.42 -1.36 22.69
N VAL A 88 -18.25 -1.58 24.00
CA VAL A 88 -17.12 -1.02 24.75
C VAL A 88 -15.82 -1.56 24.17
N PRO A 89 -14.83 -0.70 23.88
CA PRO A 89 -13.52 -1.15 23.39
C PRO A 89 -12.88 -2.15 24.37
N PRO A 90 -12.21 -3.20 23.86
CA PRO A 90 -11.51 -4.15 24.71
C PRO A 90 -10.28 -3.49 25.36
N LYS A 91 -9.89 -3.92 26.57
CA LYS A 91 -8.68 -3.40 27.23
C LYS A 91 -7.39 -3.74 26.50
N THR A 92 -7.37 -4.89 25.83
CA THR A 92 -6.24 -5.39 25.04
C THR A 92 -6.73 -5.86 23.68
N TYR A 93 -5.92 -5.66 22.64
CA TYR A 93 -6.22 -6.15 21.31
C TYR A 93 -4.94 -6.66 20.64
N TYR A 94 -4.95 -7.92 20.25
CA TYR A 94 -3.81 -8.56 19.58
C TYR A 94 -4.11 -8.73 18.09
N VAL A 95 -3.21 -8.20 17.25
CA VAL A 95 -3.27 -8.29 15.80
C VAL A 95 -2.37 -9.41 15.31
N GLN A 96 -2.97 -10.50 14.85
CA GLN A 96 -2.24 -11.56 14.16
C GLN A 96 -2.13 -11.19 12.67
N MET A 97 -0.94 -10.77 12.23
CA MET A 97 -0.74 -10.33 10.85
C MET A 97 -0.66 -11.52 9.89
N ALA A 98 -1.32 -11.40 8.74
CA ALA A 98 -1.29 -12.37 7.66
C ALA A 98 -0.22 -11.99 6.61
N ARG A 99 0.43 -13.00 6.01
CA ARG A 99 1.40 -12.80 4.93
C ARG A 99 0.72 -12.24 3.68
N ASP A 100 1.42 -11.35 2.99
CA ASP A 100 1.00 -10.82 1.71
C ASP A 100 1.38 -11.78 0.58
N ASP A 101 0.36 -12.38 -0.03
CA ASP A 101 0.47 -13.33 -1.13
C ASP A 101 1.08 -12.70 -2.40
N ALA A 102 0.81 -11.41 -2.67
CA ALA A 102 1.41 -10.68 -3.77
C ALA A 102 2.92 -10.48 -3.54
N TYR A 103 3.31 -10.17 -2.31
CA TYR A 103 4.71 -10.02 -1.94
C TYR A 103 5.48 -11.35 -2.06
N ASP A 104 4.90 -12.44 -1.57
CA ASP A 104 5.49 -13.78 -1.62
C ASP A 104 5.62 -14.30 -3.05
N ALA A 105 4.65 -14.01 -3.92
CA ALA A 105 4.65 -14.38 -5.34
C ALA A 105 5.59 -13.54 -6.22
N SER A 106 6.29 -12.54 -5.65
CA SER A 106 7.11 -11.59 -6.41
C SER A 106 8.54 -11.50 -5.89
N ILE A 107 9.39 -10.86 -6.69
CA ILE A 107 10.76 -10.49 -6.33
C ILE A 107 10.97 -9.01 -6.65
N GLN A 108 11.71 -8.33 -5.78
CA GLN A 108 12.18 -6.97 -6.07
C GLN A 108 13.23 -7.02 -7.16
N THR A 109 13.18 -6.06 -8.07
CA THR A 109 14.12 -6.02 -9.19
C THR A 109 14.30 -4.59 -9.72
N ASP A 110 15.50 -4.30 -10.20
CA ASP A 110 15.87 -3.07 -10.88
C ASP A 110 15.58 -3.10 -12.39
N ILE A 111 15.25 -4.27 -12.94
CA ILE A 111 14.96 -4.45 -14.38
C ILE A 111 13.47 -4.30 -14.74
N ALA A 112 12.60 -4.12 -13.74
CA ALA A 112 11.18 -3.81 -13.99
C ALA A 112 11.01 -2.40 -14.53
N ASN A 113 10.08 -2.23 -15.46
CA ASN A 113 9.66 -0.93 -15.99
C ASN A 113 10.77 -0.09 -16.67
N ILE A 114 11.91 -0.69 -17.01
CA ILE A 114 12.99 -0.04 -17.77
C ILE A 114 13.22 -0.71 -19.13
N ASP A 115 13.75 0.05 -20.09
CA ASP A 115 14.18 -0.50 -21.38
C ASP A 115 15.59 -1.09 -21.24
N ILE A 116 15.73 -2.37 -21.58
CA ILE A 116 17.00 -3.11 -21.55
C ILE A 116 17.43 -3.35 -22.98
N GLU A 117 18.60 -2.85 -23.34
CA GLU A 117 19.13 -2.98 -24.69
C GLU A 117 19.88 -4.30 -24.86
N LEU A 118 19.43 -5.10 -25.83
CA LEU A 118 20.00 -6.39 -26.18
C LEU A 118 20.62 -6.31 -27.57
N LYS A 119 21.93 -6.50 -27.63
CA LYS A 119 22.65 -6.69 -28.89
C LYS A 119 22.59 -8.16 -29.31
N THR A 120 22.41 -8.40 -30.60
CA THR A 120 22.40 -9.76 -31.16
C THR A 120 23.39 -9.92 -32.30
N SER A 121 23.97 -11.12 -32.43
CA SER A 121 24.76 -11.54 -33.59
C SER A 121 23.93 -12.26 -34.66
N LEU A 122 22.66 -12.54 -34.36
CA LEU A 122 21.73 -13.23 -35.25
C LEU A 122 21.26 -12.32 -36.38
N SER A 123 20.76 -12.93 -37.46
CA SER A 123 20.00 -12.21 -38.47
C SER A 123 18.72 -11.64 -37.86
N GLU A 124 18.23 -10.51 -38.38
CA GLU A 124 16.99 -9.89 -37.91
C GLU A 124 15.81 -10.87 -37.89
N THR A 125 15.71 -11.72 -38.91
CA THR A 125 14.65 -12.73 -39.01
C THR A 125 14.76 -13.80 -37.92
N ASP A 126 15.96 -14.27 -37.61
CA ASP A 126 16.15 -15.32 -36.61
C ASP A 126 16.03 -14.77 -35.19
N ALA A 127 16.57 -13.57 -34.95
CA ALA A 127 16.38 -12.83 -33.71
C ALA A 127 14.89 -12.61 -33.43
N TRP A 128 14.13 -12.14 -34.42
CA TRP A 128 12.70 -11.89 -34.27
C TRP A 128 11.89 -13.15 -33.95
N LYS A 129 12.18 -14.26 -34.62
CA LYS A 129 11.55 -15.56 -34.34
C LYS A 129 11.87 -16.03 -32.92
N LEU A 130 13.13 -15.92 -32.50
CA LEU A 130 13.59 -16.33 -31.19
C LEU A 130 12.95 -15.48 -30.08
N ILE A 131 12.94 -14.16 -30.22
CA ILE A 131 12.26 -13.23 -29.31
C ILE A 131 10.79 -13.61 -29.18
N SER A 132 10.10 -13.77 -30.31
CA SER A 132 8.67 -14.10 -30.33
C SER A 132 8.41 -15.41 -29.60
N MET A 133 9.21 -16.45 -29.89
CA MET A 133 9.08 -17.76 -29.26
C MET A 133 9.30 -17.71 -27.74
N ILE A 134 10.34 -17.01 -27.28
CA ILE A 134 10.60 -16.83 -25.84
C ILE A 134 9.46 -16.06 -25.20
N ILE A 135 9.01 -14.94 -25.78
CA ILE A 135 7.90 -14.17 -25.20
C ILE A 135 6.62 -15.01 -25.10
N THR A 136 6.31 -15.80 -26.13
CA THR A 136 5.11 -16.67 -26.13
C THR A 136 5.19 -17.86 -25.16
N SER A 137 6.36 -18.20 -24.60
CA SER A 137 6.46 -19.21 -23.55
C SER A 137 6.08 -18.66 -22.17
N TYR A 138 6.13 -17.33 -21.98
CA TYR A 138 5.73 -16.66 -20.74
C TYR A 138 4.37 -15.94 -20.86
N PHE A 139 4.01 -15.49 -22.06
CA PHE A 139 2.80 -14.71 -22.34
C PHE A 139 1.97 -15.39 -23.42
N ASP A 140 0.74 -15.78 -23.08
CA ASP A 140 -0.13 -16.52 -23.99
C ASP A 140 -0.57 -15.71 -25.22
N VAL A 141 -0.66 -14.37 -25.09
CA VAL A 141 -1.25 -13.49 -26.11
C VAL A 141 -0.33 -12.32 -26.43
N ILE A 142 -0.01 -12.20 -27.72
CA ILE A 142 0.56 -10.98 -28.31
C ILE A 142 -0.59 -10.08 -28.77
N GLU A 143 -0.64 -8.84 -28.26
CA GLU A 143 -1.68 -7.86 -28.61
C GLU A 143 -1.34 -7.12 -29.90
N VAL A 144 -0.07 -6.72 -30.05
CA VAL A 144 0.43 -5.98 -31.21
C VAL A 144 1.76 -6.59 -31.63
N THR A 145 1.90 -6.83 -32.93
CA THR A 145 3.17 -7.25 -33.54
C THR A 145 3.31 -6.56 -34.88
N ASP A 146 4.45 -5.91 -35.08
CA ASP A 146 4.84 -5.29 -36.33
C ASP A 146 6.32 -5.61 -36.57
N ARG A 147 6.54 -6.42 -37.60
CA ARG A 147 7.88 -6.89 -37.96
C ARG A 147 8.69 -5.80 -38.64
N GLU A 148 8.07 -4.89 -39.39
CA GLU A 148 8.78 -3.86 -40.15
C GLU A 148 9.41 -2.83 -39.21
N THR A 149 8.74 -2.51 -38.12
CA THR A 149 9.24 -1.57 -37.10
C THR A 149 9.95 -2.26 -35.93
N GLY A 150 9.98 -3.61 -35.92
CA GLY A 150 10.51 -4.41 -34.83
C GLY A 150 9.79 -4.18 -33.50
N TYR A 151 8.49 -3.92 -33.55
CA TYR A 151 7.66 -3.63 -32.38
C TYR A 151 6.77 -4.82 -31.99
N LEU A 152 6.83 -5.24 -30.74
CA LEU A 152 5.95 -6.27 -30.18
C LEU A 152 5.45 -5.82 -28.81
N ARG A 153 4.16 -6.01 -28.55
CA ARG A 153 3.56 -5.81 -27.24
C ARG A 153 2.60 -6.94 -26.90
N THR A 154 2.75 -7.51 -25.73
CA THR A 154 1.80 -8.52 -25.23
C THR A 154 0.55 -7.87 -24.67
N SER A 155 -0.53 -8.65 -24.59
CA SER A 155 -1.67 -8.28 -23.76
C SER A 155 -1.24 -8.17 -22.30
N TRP A 156 -1.98 -7.39 -21.52
CA TRP A 156 -1.84 -7.40 -20.07
C TRP A 156 -2.23 -8.77 -19.51
N VAL A 157 -1.36 -9.37 -18.70
CA VAL A 157 -1.67 -10.53 -17.87
C VAL A 157 -1.94 -10.05 -16.45
N VAL A 158 -3.14 -10.29 -15.95
CA VAL A 158 -3.59 -9.83 -14.63
C VAL A 158 -3.60 -10.98 -13.63
N GLN A 159 -3.12 -10.70 -12.43
CA GLN A 159 -3.22 -11.60 -11.29
C GLN A 159 -3.73 -10.82 -10.08
N SER A 160 -4.89 -11.23 -9.55
CA SER A 160 -5.46 -10.65 -8.34
C SER A 160 -5.01 -11.44 -7.11
N PHE A 161 -4.76 -10.72 -6.04
CA PHE A 161 -4.35 -11.16 -4.71
C PHE A 161 -5.32 -10.58 -3.67
N GLN A 162 -5.12 -10.87 -2.38
CA GLN A 162 -6.10 -10.50 -1.34
C GLN A 162 -6.28 -8.99 -1.18
N GLN A 163 -5.20 -8.21 -1.25
CA GLN A 163 -5.23 -6.74 -1.16
C GLN A 163 -4.63 -6.03 -2.38
N ASN A 164 -4.31 -6.77 -3.45
CA ASN A 164 -3.65 -6.19 -4.62
C ASN A 164 -4.12 -6.83 -5.93
N THR A 165 -3.94 -6.12 -7.03
CA THR A 165 -4.05 -6.68 -8.38
C THR A 165 -2.85 -6.19 -9.16
N ILE A 166 -2.08 -7.14 -9.67
CA ILE A 166 -0.87 -6.89 -10.45
C ILE A 166 -1.15 -7.19 -11.91
N ARG A 167 -0.63 -6.35 -12.79
CA ARG A 167 -0.64 -6.59 -14.24
C ARG A 167 0.77 -6.52 -14.80
N THR A 168 1.05 -7.43 -15.72
CA THR A 168 2.36 -7.55 -16.36
C THR A 168 2.20 -7.63 -17.87
N ARG A 169 3.09 -6.98 -18.62
CA ARG A 169 3.21 -7.13 -20.07
C ARG A 169 4.65 -6.97 -20.52
N MET A 170 4.97 -7.50 -21.69
CA MET A 170 6.25 -7.30 -22.37
C MET A 170 6.10 -6.32 -23.52
N ILE A 171 7.10 -5.46 -23.69
CA ILE A 171 7.25 -4.59 -24.85
C ILE A 171 8.64 -4.83 -25.45
N VAL A 172 8.71 -5.01 -26.77
CA VAL A 172 9.93 -5.07 -27.56
C VAL A 172 9.88 -3.97 -28.60
N LYS A 173 11.01 -3.30 -28.81
CA LYS A 173 11.20 -2.29 -29.85
C LYS A 173 12.54 -2.53 -30.51
N LEU A 174 12.65 -2.25 -31.80
CA LEU A 174 13.95 -2.14 -32.46
C LEU A 174 14.74 -1.00 -31.81
N GLY A 175 15.99 -1.26 -31.45
CA GLY A 175 16.93 -0.26 -30.93
C GLY A 175 17.71 0.40 -32.05
N ASP A 176 18.43 -0.43 -32.82
CA ASP A 176 19.30 -0.07 -33.92
C ASP A 176 19.39 -1.27 -34.89
N THR A 177 19.77 -1.03 -36.14
CA THR A 177 19.96 -2.05 -37.17
C THR A 177 21.45 -2.35 -37.43
N ASP A 178 22.36 -1.46 -37.05
CA ASP A 178 23.81 -1.67 -37.19
C ASP A 178 24.62 -1.03 -36.04
N PRO A 179 24.97 -1.80 -34.99
CA PRO A 179 24.67 -3.22 -34.80
C PRO A 179 23.19 -3.45 -34.49
N LEU A 180 22.65 -4.62 -34.90
CA LEU A 180 21.28 -4.99 -34.58
C LEU A 180 21.06 -5.08 -33.06
N THR A 181 20.17 -4.24 -32.53
CA THR A 181 19.78 -4.23 -31.12
C THR A 181 18.27 -4.17 -30.95
N TYR A 182 17.78 -4.74 -29.86
CA TYR A 182 16.39 -4.66 -29.42
C TYR A 182 16.30 -4.09 -28.01
N LYS A 183 15.35 -3.21 -27.77
CA LYS A 183 15.00 -2.72 -26.42
C LYS A 183 13.81 -3.51 -25.91
N ILE A 184 14.00 -4.20 -24.80
CA ILE A 184 12.96 -4.99 -24.15
C ILE A 184 12.58 -4.36 -22.81
N LYS A 185 11.29 -4.33 -22.50
CA LYS A 185 10.76 -3.79 -21.24
C LYS A 185 9.69 -4.70 -20.68
N LEU A 186 9.97 -5.27 -19.50
CA LEU A 186 9.00 -5.97 -18.69
C LEU A 186 8.27 -4.94 -17.82
N VAL A 187 7.01 -4.66 -18.16
CA VAL A 187 6.18 -3.71 -17.43
C VAL A 187 5.46 -4.44 -16.32
N SER A 188 5.58 -3.95 -15.09
CA SER A 188 4.92 -4.48 -13.90
C SER A 188 4.25 -3.34 -13.14
N GLU A 189 2.94 -3.48 -12.93
CA GLU A 189 2.13 -2.45 -12.27
C GLU A 189 1.19 -3.07 -11.25
N GLU A 190 0.90 -2.31 -10.20
CA GLU A 190 -0.02 -2.69 -9.13
C GLU A 190 -1.12 -1.64 -8.92
N SER A 191 -2.26 -2.07 -8.36
CA SER A 191 -3.39 -1.18 -8.04
C SER A 191 -3.71 -1.06 -6.55
N LYS A 192 -3.07 -1.87 -5.70
CA LYS A 192 -3.31 -1.97 -4.26
C LYS A 192 -4.78 -2.22 -3.89
N LYS A 193 -5.52 -2.82 -4.82
CA LYS A 193 -6.92 -3.20 -4.68
C LYS A 193 -7.15 -4.57 -5.30
N PRO A 194 -7.87 -5.47 -4.64
CA PRO A 194 -8.23 -6.76 -5.23
C PRO A 194 -9.25 -6.57 -6.36
N GLY A 195 -9.16 -7.39 -7.40
CA GLY A 195 -10.13 -7.43 -8.49
C GLY A 195 -10.16 -6.18 -9.38
N THR A 196 -9.11 -5.36 -9.38
CA THR A 196 -9.05 -4.17 -10.26
C THR A 196 -9.12 -4.62 -11.72
N SER A 197 -10.06 -4.02 -12.47
CA SER A 197 -10.18 -4.27 -13.90
C SER A 197 -8.94 -3.80 -14.64
N VAL A 198 -8.43 -4.63 -15.57
CA VAL A 198 -7.31 -4.29 -16.45
C VAL A 198 -7.51 -3.00 -17.24
N LYS A 199 -8.77 -2.58 -17.44
CA LYS A 199 -9.15 -1.38 -18.20
C LYS A 199 -9.08 -0.08 -17.38
N ASN A 200 -8.95 -0.17 -16.07
CA ASN A 200 -8.93 0.99 -15.18
C ASN A 200 -7.50 1.49 -15.00
N ASP A 201 -6.89 1.93 -16.11
CA ASP A 201 -5.48 2.34 -16.18
C ASP A 201 -5.11 3.38 -15.12
N GLU A 202 -6.04 4.26 -14.76
CA GLU A 202 -5.85 5.33 -13.78
C GLU A 202 -5.56 4.82 -12.37
N LEU A 203 -5.90 3.56 -12.07
CA LEU A 203 -5.70 2.92 -10.77
C LEU A 203 -4.36 2.21 -10.65
N TYR A 204 -3.67 1.95 -11.77
CA TYR A 204 -2.40 1.23 -11.76
C TYR A 204 -1.21 2.18 -11.67
N ARG A 205 -0.19 1.76 -10.93
CA ARG A 205 1.10 2.46 -10.81
C ARG A 205 2.22 1.46 -11.00
N GLU A 206 3.37 1.93 -11.50
CA GLU A 206 4.56 1.11 -11.66
C GLU A 206 4.94 0.47 -10.31
N TRP A 207 5.26 -0.82 -10.37
CA TRP A 207 5.66 -1.62 -9.22
C TRP A 207 7.13 -2.01 -9.36
N ASP A 208 7.91 -1.88 -8.29
CA ASP A 208 9.35 -2.19 -8.24
C ASP A 208 9.64 -3.71 -8.13
N ARG A 209 8.61 -4.52 -8.35
CA ARG A 209 8.66 -5.98 -8.24
C ARG A 209 8.07 -6.62 -9.48
N VAL A 210 8.53 -7.82 -9.77
CA VAL A 210 7.98 -8.69 -10.81
C VAL A 210 7.48 -9.97 -10.20
N LEU A 211 6.40 -10.53 -10.74
CA LEU A 211 5.96 -11.86 -10.36
C LEU A 211 7.05 -12.88 -10.71
N ARG A 212 7.31 -13.83 -9.81
CA ARG A 212 8.38 -14.84 -9.95
C ARG A 212 8.31 -15.62 -11.26
N LYS A 213 7.10 -15.86 -11.78
CA LYS A 213 6.90 -16.53 -13.08
C LYS A 213 7.52 -15.79 -14.26
N TYR A 214 7.81 -14.49 -14.13
CA TYR A 214 8.42 -13.65 -15.16
C TYR A 214 9.87 -13.26 -14.86
N SER A 215 10.47 -13.73 -13.76
CA SER A 215 11.81 -13.27 -13.35
C SER A 215 12.89 -13.56 -14.40
N ASN A 216 12.73 -14.67 -15.14
CA ASN A 216 13.79 -15.20 -16.00
C ASN A 216 13.62 -14.82 -17.48
N VAL A 217 12.53 -14.14 -17.86
CA VAL A 217 12.26 -13.86 -19.28
C VAL A 217 13.35 -12.98 -19.90
N ILE A 218 13.84 -11.99 -19.15
CA ILE A 218 14.89 -11.08 -19.59
C ILE A 218 16.24 -11.81 -19.69
N ASP A 219 16.59 -12.61 -18.68
CA ASP A 219 17.83 -13.40 -18.65
C ASP A 219 17.86 -14.44 -19.79
N GLU A 220 16.72 -15.05 -20.10
CA GLU A 220 16.59 -15.97 -21.23
C GLU A 220 16.78 -15.24 -22.57
N LEU A 221 16.17 -14.07 -22.76
CA LEU A 221 16.39 -13.25 -23.94
C LEU A 221 17.86 -12.83 -24.07
N GLN A 222 18.47 -12.36 -22.99
CA GLN A 222 19.88 -11.96 -22.95
C GLN A 222 20.85 -13.10 -23.26
N SER A 223 20.59 -14.29 -22.74
CA SER A 223 21.48 -15.44 -22.93
C SER A 223 21.37 -16.03 -24.34
N ARG A 224 20.17 -16.02 -24.93
CA ARG A 224 19.90 -16.69 -26.20
C ARG A 224 20.07 -15.78 -27.43
N LEU A 225 19.99 -14.46 -27.27
CA LEU A 225 20.17 -13.52 -28.38
C LEU A 225 21.63 -13.15 -28.67
N LYS A 226 22.58 -13.50 -27.79
CA LYS A 226 24.01 -13.25 -28.02
C LYS A 226 24.50 -13.85 -29.32
#